data_AF-A0A2E4M7Q5-F1
#
_entry.id   AF-A0A2E4M7Q5-F1
#
_cell.length_a   1.000
_cell.length_b   1.000
_cell.length_c   1.000
_cell.angle_alpha   90.00
_cell.angle_beta   90.00
_cell.angle_gamma   90.00
#
_symmetry.space_group_name_H-M   'P 1'
#
loop_
_entity.id
_entity.type
_entity.pdbx_description
1 polymer ?
#
loop_
_entity_poly.entity_id
_entity_poly.type
_entity_poly.pdbx_seq_one_letter_code
_entity_poly.pdbx_strand_id
1 'polypeptide(L)'
;MSKHNGALWLRGLTSLSDQVAESLSKHKGGEICLDGLSKLSDAAAESLGQYKGTLDLNNLKSLSDAAAMGLAKHEYRREELDLGNGHSIPSIIWSLGLSVINSLKASEGHIALCERLIQSQSAWFSHLNILSDEAAEVLARCEELVFEHGPDKLSDKGAQSLARKRPKLGPPLTRRKGGRINLDQLPASAAQILRDAGHG
;
A
#
# COMPACT_ATOMS: atom_id res chain seq x y z
N MET A 1 -16.52 31.57 -0.32
CA MET A 1 -15.31 30.74 -0.10
C MET A 1 -15.74 29.43 0.53
N SER A 2 -16.00 28.42 -0.29
CA SER A 2 -16.46 27.11 0.16
C SER A 2 -15.29 26.39 0.83
N LYS A 3 -15.30 26.29 2.16
CA LYS A 3 -14.37 25.46 2.93
C LYS A 3 -14.75 24.00 2.68
N HIS A 4 -14.32 23.43 1.57
CA HIS A 4 -14.41 21.99 1.36
C HIS A 4 -13.34 21.30 2.21
N ASN A 5 -13.57 21.19 3.52
CA ASN A 5 -12.83 20.30 4.42
C ASN A 5 -13.27 18.82 4.25
N GLY A 6 -13.79 18.47 3.07
CA GLY A 6 -14.31 17.15 2.76
C GLY A 6 -13.28 16.28 2.02
N ALA A 7 -13.56 14.98 1.93
CA ALA A 7 -12.83 14.09 1.04
C ALA A 7 -12.96 14.56 -0.42
N LEU A 8 -11.87 14.49 -1.18
CA LEU A 8 -11.84 14.85 -2.59
C LEU A 8 -11.80 13.58 -3.43
N TRP A 9 -12.88 13.29 -4.16
CA TRP A 9 -12.98 12.11 -5.01
C TRP A 9 -12.92 12.49 -6.49
N LEU A 10 -11.83 12.13 -7.16
CA LEU A 10 -11.55 12.45 -8.56
C LEU A 10 -11.49 11.18 -9.41
N ARG A 11 -12.52 10.33 -9.29
CA ARG A 11 -12.53 9.00 -9.91
C ARG A 11 -12.49 8.97 -11.43
N GLY A 12 -12.96 10.05 -12.06
CA GLY A 12 -12.90 10.21 -13.52
C GLY A 12 -11.54 10.69 -14.04
N LEU A 13 -10.59 11.03 -13.16
CA LEU A 13 -9.31 11.58 -13.56
C LEU A 13 -8.35 10.45 -13.95
N THR A 14 -8.14 10.26 -15.26
CA THR A 14 -7.28 9.20 -15.81
C THR A 14 -5.82 9.59 -15.97
N SER A 15 -5.51 10.89 -15.89
CA SER A 15 -4.17 11.45 -15.97
C SER A 15 -4.02 12.63 -15.02
N LEU A 16 -2.87 12.75 -14.37
CA LEU A 16 -2.55 13.83 -13.44
C LEU A 16 -1.29 14.55 -13.93
N SER A 17 -1.36 15.87 -14.13
CA SER A 17 -0.16 16.66 -14.39
C SER A 17 0.56 17.02 -13.10
N ASP A 18 1.86 17.29 -13.21
CA ASP A 18 2.70 17.63 -12.05
C ASP A 18 2.16 18.86 -11.30
N GLN A 19 1.67 19.89 -12.00
CA GLN A 19 1.12 21.09 -11.37
C GLN A 19 -0.18 20.81 -10.59
N VAL A 20 -1.01 19.89 -11.09
CA VAL A 20 -2.24 19.49 -10.40
C VAL A 20 -1.87 18.65 -9.17
N ALA A 21 -0.90 17.75 -9.27
CA ALA A 21 -0.40 16.98 -8.14
C ALA A 21 0.15 17.88 -7.02
N GLU A 22 0.90 18.93 -7.37
CA GLU A 22 1.39 19.93 -6.42
C GLU A 22 0.26 20.73 -5.76
N SER A 23 -0.81 21.02 -6.51
CA SER A 23 -1.98 21.69 -5.95
C SER A 23 -2.77 20.77 -5.01
N LEU A 24 -2.88 19.49 -5.37
CA LEU A 24 -3.54 18.46 -4.56
C LEU A 24 -2.78 18.17 -3.26
N SER A 25 -1.45 18.18 -3.26
CA SER A 25 -0.68 17.95 -2.03
C SER A 25 -0.91 19.02 -0.95
N LYS A 26 -1.32 20.22 -1.36
CA LYS A 26 -1.68 21.35 -0.49
C LYS A 26 -3.14 21.32 -0.03
N HIS A 27 -3.92 20.35 -0.47
CA HIS A 27 -5.30 20.16 -0.03
C HIS A 27 -5.35 19.94 1.49
N LYS A 28 -6.36 20.52 2.15
CA LYS A 28 -6.50 20.48 3.61
C LYS A 28 -7.56 19.48 4.11
N GLY A 29 -8.26 18.81 3.20
CA GLY A 29 -9.17 17.73 3.57
C GLY A 29 -8.40 16.48 4.04
N GLY A 30 -9.13 15.53 4.63
CA GLY A 30 -8.53 14.32 5.18
C GLY A 30 -8.27 13.20 4.17
N GLU A 31 -8.79 13.31 2.94
CA GLU A 31 -8.77 12.23 1.95
C GLU A 31 -8.73 12.77 0.51
N ILE A 32 -7.89 12.14 -0.32
CA ILE A 32 -7.85 12.30 -1.78
C ILE A 32 -7.96 10.91 -2.40
N CYS A 33 -8.98 10.70 -3.23
CA CYS A 33 -9.19 9.48 -4.00
C CYS A 33 -8.93 9.75 -5.48
N LEU A 34 -7.90 9.10 -6.02
CA LEU A 34 -7.39 9.18 -7.39
C LEU A 34 -7.38 7.78 -8.04
N ASP A 35 -8.39 6.97 -7.74
CA ASP A 35 -8.57 5.64 -8.32
C ASP A 35 -8.75 5.65 -9.85
N GLY A 36 -8.99 6.79 -10.50
CA GLY A 36 -8.97 6.87 -11.98
C GLY A 36 -7.57 6.73 -12.59
N LEU A 37 -6.51 6.97 -11.82
CA LEU A 37 -5.14 7.04 -12.34
C LEU A 37 -4.54 5.65 -12.56
N SER A 38 -4.00 5.44 -13.77
CA SER A 38 -3.28 4.22 -14.13
C SER A 38 -1.75 4.40 -14.20
N LYS A 39 -1.30 5.67 -14.25
CA LYS A 39 0.11 6.06 -14.29
C LYS A 39 0.31 7.32 -13.45
N LEU A 40 1.51 7.47 -12.90
CA LEU A 40 1.93 8.61 -12.12
C LEU A 40 3.37 8.96 -12.50
N SER A 41 3.65 10.25 -12.77
CA SER A 41 5.00 10.74 -12.99
C SER A 41 5.78 10.81 -11.68
N ASP A 42 7.11 10.82 -11.76
CA ASP A 42 7.99 10.92 -10.59
C ASP A 42 7.74 12.23 -9.81
N ALA A 43 7.58 13.35 -10.51
CA ALA A 43 7.30 14.65 -9.92
C ALA A 43 5.91 14.73 -9.27
N ALA A 44 4.88 14.11 -9.88
CA ALA A 44 3.56 14.03 -9.28
C ALA A 44 3.57 13.14 -8.02
N ALA A 45 4.26 12.01 -8.05
CA ALA A 45 4.47 11.15 -6.88
C ALA A 45 5.20 11.86 -5.74
N GLU A 46 6.26 12.61 -6.06
CA GLU A 46 6.98 13.40 -5.05
C GLU A 46 6.08 14.48 -4.42
N SER A 47 5.25 15.14 -5.23
CA SER A 47 4.30 16.13 -4.74
C SER A 47 3.24 15.49 -3.84
N LEU A 48 2.59 14.41 -4.31
CA LEU A 48 1.57 13.70 -3.56
C LEU A 48 2.11 13.05 -2.29
N GLY A 49 3.39 12.65 -2.27
CA GLY A 49 4.08 12.17 -1.07
C GLY A 49 4.16 13.19 0.07
N GLN A 50 3.90 14.48 -0.19
CA GLN A 50 3.86 15.49 0.87
C GLN A 50 2.46 15.67 1.48
N TYR A 51 1.43 15.08 0.86
CA TYR A 51 0.06 15.16 1.34
C TYR A 51 -0.08 14.49 2.72
N LYS A 52 -0.73 15.17 3.65
CA LYS A 52 -0.87 14.73 5.05
C LYS A 52 -2.17 14.00 5.36
N GLY A 53 -3.06 13.86 4.38
CA GLY A 53 -4.28 13.05 4.48
C GLY A 53 -4.12 11.64 3.90
N THR A 54 -5.21 10.89 3.86
CA THR A 54 -5.28 9.57 3.23
C THR A 54 -5.28 9.70 1.71
N LEU A 55 -4.42 8.93 1.03
CA LEU A 55 -4.24 8.99 -0.42
C LEU A 55 -4.58 7.64 -1.04
N ASP A 56 -5.63 7.58 -1.84
CA ASP A 56 -6.01 6.38 -2.58
C ASP A 56 -5.55 6.47 -4.04
N LEU A 57 -4.62 5.59 -4.41
CA LEU A 57 -4.05 5.42 -5.74
C LEU A 57 -4.23 3.96 -6.23
N ASN A 58 -5.32 3.31 -5.82
CA ASN A 58 -5.52 1.88 -5.96
C ASN A 58 -5.43 1.32 -7.38
N ASN A 59 -5.54 2.14 -8.44
CA ASN A 59 -5.43 1.69 -9.83
C ASN A 59 -4.04 1.90 -10.47
N LEU A 60 -3.05 2.35 -9.70
CA LEU A 60 -1.66 2.43 -10.17
C LEU A 60 -1.05 1.03 -10.29
N LYS A 61 -0.87 0.57 -11.53
CA LYS A 61 -0.32 -0.76 -11.83
C LYS A 61 1.20 -0.82 -11.71
N SER A 62 1.88 0.30 -11.91
CA SER A 62 3.35 0.36 -11.91
C SER A 62 3.85 1.72 -11.45
N LEU A 63 4.95 1.72 -10.72
CA LEU A 63 5.70 2.90 -10.33
C LEU A 63 7.14 2.78 -10.84
N SER A 64 7.74 3.92 -11.18
CA SER A 64 9.19 4.00 -11.28
C SER A 64 9.80 3.93 -9.87
N ASP A 65 11.11 3.73 -9.78
CA ASP A 65 11.80 3.78 -8.49
C ASP A 65 11.68 5.17 -7.83
N ALA A 66 11.86 6.24 -8.60
CA ALA A 66 11.73 7.61 -8.10
C ALA A 66 10.29 7.94 -7.66
N ALA A 67 9.28 7.46 -8.37
CA ALA A 67 7.89 7.64 -7.98
C ALA A 67 7.56 6.86 -6.69
N ALA A 68 8.06 5.63 -6.55
CA ALA A 68 7.92 4.87 -5.30
C ALA A 68 8.60 5.58 -4.12
N MET A 69 9.80 6.13 -4.34
CA MET A 69 10.52 6.95 -3.35
C MET A 69 9.73 8.22 -2.98
N GLY A 70 9.16 8.90 -3.97
CA GLY A 70 8.31 10.07 -3.76
C GLY A 70 7.12 9.74 -2.87
N LEU A 71 6.39 8.66 -3.18
CA LEU A 71 5.25 8.21 -2.39
C LEU A 71 5.65 7.68 -1.00
N ALA A 72 6.85 7.13 -0.83
CA ALA A 72 7.36 6.70 0.49
C ALA A 72 7.48 7.86 1.50
N LYS A 73 7.56 9.11 1.02
CA LYS A 73 7.53 10.32 1.86
C LYS A 73 6.15 10.59 2.47
N HIS A 74 5.08 9.97 1.94
CA HIS A 74 3.71 10.11 2.43
C HIS A 74 3.65 9.73 3.91
N GLU A 75 3.30 10.69 4.75
CA GLU A 75 3.28 10.52 6.19
C GLU A 75 1.91 10.94 6.71
N TYR A 76 1.04 9.95 6.87
CA TYR A 76 -0.24 10.10 7.54
C TYR A 76 -0.08 9.77 9.03
N ARG A 77 -0.22 10.78 9.89
CA ARG A 77 -0.36 10.57 11.34
C ARG A 77 -1.83 10.72 11.72
N ARG A 78 -2.43 9.60 12.11
CA ARG A 78 -3.83 9.48 12.50
C ARG A 78 -4.25 10.46 13.61
N GLU A 79 -3.30 10.88 14.45
CA GLU A 79 -3.52 11.76 15.60
C GLU A 79 -3.49 13.26 15.26
N GLU A 80 -2.98 13.65 14.09
CA GLU A 80 -2.70 15.06 13.78
C GLU A 80 -3.81 15.73 12.94
N LEU A 81 -4.76 14.95 12.41
CA LEU A 81 -5.91 15.46 11.67
C LEU A 81 -7.15 15.55 12.58
N ASP A 82 -7.19 16.60 13.41
CA ASP A 82 -8.45 17.07 13.99
C ASP A 82 -9.32 17.64 12.86
N LEU A 83 -10.08 16.76 12.20
CA LEU A 83 -10.97 17.12 11.09
C LEU A 83 -12.21 17.91 11.56
N GLY A 84 -12.32 18.27 12.85
CA GLY A 84 -13.33 19.19 13.40
C GLY A 84 -14.80 18.75 13.25
N ASN A 85 -15.05 17.56 12.68
CA ASN A 85 -16.36 17.17 12.18
C ASN A 85 -16.88 15.84 12.77
N GLY A 86 -16.28 15.28 13.82
CA GLY A 86 -16.83 14.10 14.53
C GLY A 86 -16.94 12.81 13.70
N HIS A 87 -16.52 12.82 12.42
CA HIS A 87 -16.42 11.62 11.60
C HIS A 87 -15.04 10.99 11.83
N SER A 88 -14.99 9.97 12.69
CA SER A 88 -13.86 9.05 12.74
C SER A 88 -13.69 8.43 11.35
N ILE A 89 -12.54 8.62 10.72
CA ILE A 89 -12.17 7.85 9.53
C ILE A 89 -12.25 6.37 9.94
N PRO A 90 -13.03 5.52 9.23
CA PRO A 90 -13.13 4.11 9.56
C PRO A 90 -11.73 3.52 9.66
N SER A 91 -11.48 2.69 10.69
CA SER A 91 -10.20 2.01 10.97
C SER A 91 -9.67 1.08 9.86
N ILE A 92 -10.23 1.16 8.66
CA ILE A 92 -10.03 0.24 7.54
C ILE A 92 -9.52 0.98 6.29
N ILE A 93 -9.50 2.32 6.27
CA ILE A 93 -8.96 3.07 5.12
C ILE A 93 -7.44 3.16 5.28
N TRP A 94 -6.72 2.41 4.44
CA TRP A 94 -5.25 2.48 4.35
C TRP A 94 -4.81 3.92 4.07
N SER A 95 -3.75 4.37 4.72
CA SER A 95 -3.24 5.74 4.51
C SER A 95 -2.74 5.99 3.10
N LEU A 96 -2.26 4.92 2.44
CA LEU A 96 -1.77 4.92 1.07
C LEU A 96 -2.33 3.68 0.35
N GLY A 97 -3.35 3.87 -0.49
CA GLY A 97 -3.97 2.79 -1.26
C GLY A 97 -3.18 2.46 -2.52
N LEU A 98 -2.58 1.26 -2.57
CA LEU A 98 -1.79 0.75 -3.70
C LEU A 98 -2.09 -0.72 -3.99
N SER A 99 -3.36 -1.10 -3.90
CA SER A 99 -3.76 -2.52 -3.93
C SER A 99 -3.41 -3.24 -5.24
N VAL A 100 -3.47 -2.60 -6.41
CA VAL A 100 -3.23 -3.27 -7.70
C VAL A 100 -1.79 -3.13 -8.22
N ILE A 101 -0.83 -2.67 -7.40
CA ILE A 101 0.55 -2.53 -7.88
C ILE A 101 1.10 -3.90 -8.31
N ASN A 102 1.61 -4.00 -9.54
CA ASN A 102 2.03 -5.28 -10.11
C ASN A 102 3.45 -5.69 -9.70
N SER A 103 4.32 -4.74 -9.29
CA SER A 103 5.71 -5.04 -9.01
C SER A 103 6.29 -4.23 -7.85
N LEU A 104 6.90 -4.94 -6.90
CA LEU A 104 7.77 -4.39 -5.87
C LEU A 104 9.17 -4.98 -6.07
N LYS A 105 10.11 -4.13 -6.49
CA LYS A 105 11.45 -4.53 -6.93
C LYS A 105 12.49 -4.30 -5.83
N ALA A 106 13.68 -4.87 -6.03
CA ALA A 106 14.86 -4.70 -5.19
C ALA A 106 15.53 -3.32 -5.35
N SER A 107 14.75 -2.26 -5.53
CA SER A 107 15.25 -0.91 -5.76
C SER A 107 14.87 0.00 -4.61
N GLU A 108 15.71 0.99 -4.33
CA GLU A 108 15.66 1.79 -3.11
C GLU A 108 14.28 2.42 -2.86
N GLY A 109 13.64 2.95 -3.90
CA GLY A 109 12.31 3.55 -3.81
C GLY A 109 11.19 2.54 -3.54
N HIS A 110 11.23 1.35 -4.14
CA HIS A 110 10.24 0.30 -3.84
C HIS A 110 10.41 -0.24 -2.42
N ILE A 111 11.64 -0.34 -1.92
CA ILE A 111 11.91 -0.75 -0.53
C ILE A 111 11.44 0.33 0.45
N ALA A 112 11.74 1.61 0.18
CA ALA A 112 11.24 2.72 0.98
C ALA A 112 9.71 2.76 1.02
N LEU A 113 9.06 2.46 -0.10
CA LEU A 113 7.61 2.35 -0.18
C LEU A 113 7.08 1.19 0.69
N CYS A 114 7.75 0.03 0.69
CA CYS A 114 7.38 -1.08 1.58
C CYS A 114 7.55 -0.69 3.05
N GLU A 115 8.66 -0.04 3.42
CA GLU A 115 8.89 0.48 4.78
C GLU A 115 7.79 1.48 5.18
N ARG A 116 7.26 2.25 4.23
CA ARG A 116 6.12 3.13 4.50
C ARG A 116 4.84 2.34 4.72
N LEU A 117 4.54 1.36 3.88
CA LEU A 117 3.33 0.55 4.01
C LEU A 117 3.29 -0.21 5.35
N ILE A 118 4.42 -0.73 5.83
CA ILE A 118 4.44 -1.43 7.13
C ILE A 118 4.18 -0.51 8.34
N GLN A 119 4.46 0.80 8.23
CA GLN A 119 4.11 1.75 9.29
C GLN A 119 2.59 1.87 9.49
N SER A 120 1.82 1.60 8.44
CA SER A 120 0.35 1.56 8.53
C SER A 120 -0.19 0.24 9.12
N GLN A 121 0.71 -0.69 9.49
CA GLN A 121 0.43 -2.02 10.08
C GLN A 121 -0.44 -2.95 9.23
N SER A 122 -0.91 -2.51 8.06
CA SER A 122 -1.71 -3.33 7.16
C SER A 122 -1.37 -3.03 5.70
N ALA A 123 -1.10 -4.06 4.92
CA ALA A 123 -0.87 -3.95 3.49
C ALA A 123 -1.70 -5.01 2.76
N TRP A 124 -2.46 -4.56 1.75
CA TRP A 124 -3.25 -5.44 0.91
C TRP A 124 -2.86 -5.25 -0.55
N PHE A 125 -2.51 -6.36 -1.19
CA PHE A 125 -2.23 -6.43 -2.61
C PHE A 125 -3.22 -7.38 -3.29
N SER A 126 -3.86 -6.93 -4.36
CA SER A 126 -4.76 -7.74 -5.15
C SER A 126 -4.11 -8.30 -6.41
N HIS A 127 -3.14 -7.61 -7.00
CA HIS A 127 -2.55 -7.98 -8.30
C HIS A 127 -1.01 -7.96 -8.32
N LEU A 128 -0.38 -8.09 -7.15
CA LEU A 128 1.09 -8.10 -7.09
C LEU A 128 1.62 -9.35 -7.78
N ASN A 129 2.32 -9.18 -8.90
CA ASN A 129 2.91 -10.27 -9.68
C ASN A 129 4.39 -10.48 -9.29
N ILE A 130 5.15 -9.39 -9.16
CA ILE A 130 6.58 -9.44 -8.89
C ILE A 130 6.85 -8.93 -7.48
N LEU A 131 7.48 -9.78 -6.65
CA LEU A 131 7.94 -9.41 -5.33
C LEU A 131 9.40 -9.85 -5.16
N SER A 132 10.32 -8.88 -4.99
CA SER A 132 11.72 -9.19 -4.72
C SER A 132 11.92 -9.70 -3.28
N ASP A 133 13.06 -10.34 -3.04
CA ASP A 133 13.39 -10.91 -1.73
C ASP A 133 13.50 -9.83 -0.65
N GLU A 134 14.08 -8.69 -1.00
CA GLU A 134 14.26 -7.52 -0.13
C GLU A 134 12.91 -6.88 0.21
N ALA A 135 12.03 -6.73 -0.78
CA ALA A 135 10.68 -6.22 -0.56
C ALA A 135 9.85 -7.19 0.29
N ALA A 136 9.98 -8.50 0.05
CA ALA A 136 9.36 -9.54 0.86
C ALA A 136 9.85 -9.50 2.31
N GLU A 137 11.14 -9.29 2.55
CA GLU A 137 11.72 -9.16 3.88
C GLU A 137 11.16 -7.96 4.66
N VAL A 138 11.02 -6.81 3.99
CA VAL A 138 10.39 -5.64 4.61
C VAL A 138 8.91 -5.90 4.90
N LEU A 139 8.16 -6.41 3.93
CA LEU A 139 6.73 -6.68 4.09
C LEU A 139 6.44 -7.77 5.13
N ALA A 140 7.36 -8.71 5.36
CA ALA A 140 7.25 -9.71 6.42
C ALA A 140 7.23 -9.11 7.84
N ARG A 141 7.57 -7.82 7.98
CA ARG A 141 7.45 -7.08 9.25
C ARG A 141 6.05 -6.47 9.45
N CYS A 142 5.18 -6.51 8.44
CA CYS A 142 3.80 -6.05 8.53
C CYS A 142 2.97 -6.97 9.44
N GLU A 143 2.06 -6.40 10.23
CA GLU A 143 1.19 -7.17 11.11
C GLU A 143 0.07 -7.87 10.33
N GLU A 144 -0.58 -7.14 9.41
CA GLU A 144 -1.63 -7.65 8.53
C GLU A 144 -1.22 -7.52 7.06
N LEU A 145 -0.62 -8.57 6.51
CA LEU A 145 -0.24 -8.65 5.10
C LEU A 145 -1.19 -9.59 4.35
N VAL A 146 -1.91 -9.07 3.35
CA VAL A 146 -2.89 -9.84 2.57
C VAL A 146 -2.53 -9.80 1.09
N PHE A 147 -2.54 -10.97 0.45
CA PHE A 147 -2.46 -11.11 -1.00
C PHE A 147 -3.73 -11.79 -1.50
N GLU A 148 -4.56 -11.08 -2.29
CA GLU A 148 -5.74 -11.67 -2.93
C GLU A 148 -5.32 -12.66 -4.02
N HIS A 149 -4.39 -12.19 -4.87
CA HIS A 149 -3.63 -13.00 -5.81
C HIS A 149 -2.15 -12.90 -5.41
N GLY A 150 -1.54 -14.06 -5.13
CA GLY A 150 -0.14 -14.12 -4.73
C GLY A 150 0.79 -13.77 -5.91
N PRO A 151 2.02 -13.30 -5.63
CA PRO A 151 3.00 -13.02 -6.68
C PRO A 151 3.43 -14.26 -7.46
N ASP A 152 3.19 -14.24 -8.78
CA ASP A 152 3.68 -15.25 -9.73
C ASP A 152 5.22 -15.37 -9.69
N LYS A 153 5.91 -14.26 -9.42
CA LYS A 153 7.37 -14.18 -9.32
C LYS A 153 7.78 -13.87 -7.88
N LEU A 154 7.83 -14.94 -7.10
CA LEU A 154 8.39 -14.97 -5.74
C LEU A 154 9.46 -16.05 -5.65
N SER A 155 10.65 -15.68 -5.17
CA SER A 155 11.71 -16.67 -4.95
C SER A 155 11.50 -17.42 -3.63
N ASP A 156 12.17 -18.56 -3.49
CA ASP A 156 12.18 -19.34 -2.25
C ASP A 156 12.71 -18.53 -1.06
N LYS A 157 13.68 -17.63 -1.28
CA LYS A 157 14.21 -16.74 -0.23
C LYS A 157 13.16 -15.73 0.21
N GLY A 158 12.48 -15.09 -0.73
CA GLY A 158 11.36 -14.19 -0.44
C GLY A 158 10.23 -14.90 0.31
N ALA A 159 9.89 -16.12 -0.09
CA ALA A 159 8.91 -16.95 0.61
C ALA A 159 9.35 -17.30 2.04
N GLN A 160 10.64 -17.65 2.24
CA GLN A 160 11.20 -17.86 3.58
C GLN A 160 11.15 -16.60 4.43
N SER A 161 11.42 -15.42 3.86
CA SER A 161 11.31 -14.14 4.57
C SER A 161 9.87 -13.90 5.06
N LEU A 162 8.88 -14.11 4.19
CA LEU A 162 7.46 -14.02 4.57
C LEU A 162 7.06 -15.05 5.64
N ALA A 163 7.61 -16.27 5.55
CA ALA A 163 7.34 -17.37 6.48
C ALA A 163 7.91 -17.15 7.90
N ARG A 164 9.01 -16.40 8.04
CA ARG A 164 9.76 -16.28 9.30
C ARG A 164 8.99 -15.58 10.42
N LYS A 165 8.00 -14.74 10.12
CA LYS A 165 7.26 -13.99 11.13
C LYS A 165 5.77 -14.32 11.09
N ARG A 166 5.34 -15.21 11.98
CA ARG A 166 3.98 -15.22 12.50
C ARG A 166 3.72 -13.91 13.27
N PRO A 167 2.74 -13.07 12.92
CA PRO A 167 2.17 -12.15 13.89
C PRO A 167 1.54 -12.98 15.01
N LYS A 168 1.72 -12.55 16.26
CA LYS A 168 1.19 -13.27 17.43
C LYS A 168 -0.33 -13.35 17.34
N LEU A 169 -0.87 -14.54 17.60
CA LEU A 169 -2.31 -14.78 17.80
C LEU A 169 -2.83 -13.91 18.97
N GLY A 170 -3.46 -12.79 18.65
CA GLY A 170 -4.49 -12.16 19.48
C GLY A 170 -5.88 -12.64 19.04
N PRO A 171 -6.91 -12.58 19.91
CA PRO A 171 -8.26 -12.99 19.53
C PRO A 171 -8.77 -12.12 18.36
N PRO A 172 -9.57 -12.71 17.46
CA PRO A 172 -9.93 -12.11 16.19
C PRO A 172 -10.78 -10.86 16.41
N LEU A 173 -10.19 -9.68 16.21
CA LEU A 173 -10.98 -8.49 15.95
C LEU A 173 -11.50 -8.62 14.52
N THR A 174 -12.72 -9.16 14.44
CA THR A 174 -13.56 -9.36 13.25
C THR A 174 -13.33 -10.67 12.48
N ARG A 175 -14.45 -11.25 12.04
CA ARG A 175 -14.55 -12.48 11.26
C ARG A 175 -13.94 -12.34 9.85
N ARG A 176 -12.62 -12.20 9.73
CA ARG A 176 -11.86 -12.57 8.53
C ARG A 176 -10.55 -13.19 9.00
N LYS A 177 -10.34 -14.46 8.64
CA LYS A 177 -9.12 -15.21 8.94
C LYS A 177 -7.91 -14.35 8.53
N GLY A 178 -7.01 -14.10 9.49
CA GLY A 178 -5.88 -13.19 9.32
C GLY A 178 -4.97 -13.57 8.15
N GLY A 179 -4.28 -12.58 7.60
CA GLY A 179 -3.08 -12.71 6.76
C GLY A 179 -3.07 -13.83 5.72
N ARG A 180 -4.17 -14.10 5.03
CA ARG A 180 -4.22 -15.20 4.07
C ARG A 180 -3.43 -14.84 2.82
N ILE A 181 -2.25 -15.42 2.69
CA ILE A 181 -1.56 -15.56 1.42
C ILE A 181 -2.29 -16.67 0.66
N ASN A 182 -2.86 -16.35 -0.52
CA ASN A 182 -3.45 -17.38 -1.38
C ASN A 182 -2.35 -18.24 -2.02
N LEU A 183 -2.09 -19.41 -1.42
CA LEU A 183 -0.96 -20.28 -1.76
C LEU A 183 -1.12 -21.01 -3.09
N ASP A 184 -2.34 -21.11 -3.62
CA ASP A 184 -2.62 -21.87 -4.85
C ASP A 184 -2.15 -21.14 -6.12
N GLN A 185 -1.78 -19.86 -6.00
CA GLN A 185 -1.30 -19.02 -7.10
C GLN A 185 0.21 -18.73 -7.02
N LEU A 186 0.89 -19.20 -5.96
CA LEU A 186 2.33 -19.01 -5.82
C LEU A 186 3.12 -20.07 -6.59
N PRO A 187 4.39 -19.80 -6.93
CA PRO A 187 5.32 -20.82 -7.39
C PRO A 187 5.31 -22.02 -6.43
N ALA A 188 5.30 -23.24 -6.96
CA ALA A 188 5.11 -24.46 -6.17
C ALA A 188 6.10 -24.58 -4.98
N SER A 189 7.35 -24.16 -5.18
CA SER A 189 8.38 -24.14 -4.13
C SER A 189 8.08 -23.10 -3.05
N ALA A 190 7.73 -21.87 -3.43
CA ALA A 190 7.33 -20.80 -2.52
C ALA A 190 6.05 -21.14 -1.73
N ALA A 191 5.06 -21.73 -2.41
CA ALA A 191 3.84 -22.23 -1.81
C ALA A 191 4.14 -23.30 -0.75
N GLN A 192 5.02 -24.26 -1.06
CA GLN A 192 5.40 -25.31 -0.12
C GLN A 192 6.11 -24.75 1.11
N ILE A 193 7.02 -23.80 0.94
CA ILE A 193 7.71 -23.12 2.06
C ILE A 193 6.70 -22.46 3.01
N LEU A 194 5.71 -21.77 2.45
CA LEU A 194 4.66 -21.13 3.25
C LEU A 194 3.72 -22.15 3.90
N ARG A 195 3.40 -23.27 3.23
CA ARG A 195 2.64 -24.39 3.82
C ARG A 195 3.39 -25.02 4.99
N ASP A 196 4.68 -25.26 4.84
CA ASP A 196 5.55 -25.84 5.88
C ASP A 196 5.66 -24.91 7.10
N ALA A 197 5.59 -23.60 6.87
CA ALA A 197 5.51 -22.60 7.93
C ALA A 197 4.09 -22.42 8.54
N GLY A 198 3.10 -23.18 8.05
CA GLY A 198 1.74 -23.20 8.58
C GLY A 198 0.82 -22.10 8.07
N HIS A 199 1.16 -21.45 6.95
CA HIS A 199 0.23 -20.57 6.24
C HIS A 199 -0.77 -21.43 5.44
N GLY A 200 -2.08 -21.11 5.47
CA GLY A 200 -3.15 -21.87 4.79
C GLY A 200 -4.57 -21.27 4.87
#